data_AF-A0A936G1U0-F1
#
_entry.id   AF-A0A936G1U0-F1
#
_cell.length_a   1.000
_cell.length_b   1.000
_cell.length_c   1.000
_cell.angle_alpha   90.00
_cell.angle_beta   90.00
_cell.angle_gamma   90.00
#
_symmetry.space_group_name_H-M   'P 1'
#
loop_
_entity.id
_entity.type
_entity.pdbx_description
1 polymer ?
#
loop_
_entity_poly.entity_id
_entity_poly.type
_entity_poly.pdbx_seq_one_letter_code
_entity_poly.pdbx_strand_id
1 'polypeptide(L)' 'MAETTAAWTLHPDRMLPAEPTERAIARRLYSHVRGPADHLPHGHVPPEWIAQDLPFHDPTSLLPAPTTTSAGCCTPTA' A
#
# COMPACT_ATOMS: atom_id res chain seq x y z
N MET A 1 13.26 -26.85 -4.17
CA MET A 1 12.59 -26.01 -3.14
C MET A 1 11.33 -25.48 -3.78
N ALA A 2 10.19 -26.17 -3.60
CA ALA A 2 8.92 -25.70 -4.13
C ALA A 2 8.40 -24.61 -3.18
N GLU A 3 8.44 -23.37 -3.63
CA GLU A 3 7.93 -22.23 -2.88
C GLU A 3 6.40 -22.25 -3.00
N THR A 4 5.72 -22.56 -1.90
CA THR A 4 4.28 -22.41 -1.80
C THR A 4 3.97 -20.92 -1.86
N THR A 5 3.57 -20.43 -3.04
CA THR A 5 2.99 -19.09 -3.15
C THR A 5 1.67 -19.08 -2.40
N ALA A 6 1.68 -18.65 -1.15
CA ALA A 6 0.46 -18.40 -0.40
C ALA A 6 -0.31 -17.31 -1.13
N ALA A 7 -1.56 -17.59 -1.49
CA ALA A 7 -2.44 -16.60 -2.12
C ALA A 7 -2.79 -15.51 -1.09
N TRP A 8 -2.33 -14.29 -1.34
CA TRP A 8 -2.67 -13.14 -0.51
C TRP A 8 -4.11 -12.71 -0.79
N THR A 9 -4.97 -12.83 0.22
CA THR A 9 -6.37 -12.39 0.12
C THR A 9 -6.58 -11.18 1.03
N LEU A 10 -6.96 -10.04 0.45
CA LEU A 10 -7.38 -8.88 1.25
C LEU A 10 -8.76 -9.13 1.84
N HIS A 11 -8.87 -9.02 3.16
CA HIS A 11 -10.16 -9.15 3.84
C HIS A 11 -11.09 -7.99 3.42
N PRO A 12 -12.38 -8.25 3.08
CA PRO A 12 -13.32 -7.21 2.67
C PRO A 12 -13.63 -6.22 3.80
N ASP A 13 -13.59 -6.66 5.05
CA ASP A 13 -13.82 -5.84 6.24
C ASP A 13 -12.54 -5.34 6.91
N ARG A 14 -11.44 -5.20 6.16
CA ARG A 14 -10.19 -4.64 6.71
C ARG A 14 -10.45 -3.24 7.27
N MET A 15 -9.89 -2.95 8.44
CA MET A 15 -10.07 -1.70 9.19
C MET A 15 -11.52 -1.39 9.63
N LEU A 16 -12.48 -2.32 9.47
CA LEU A 16 -13.81 -2.18 10.08
C LEU A 16 -13.78 -2.69 11.53
N PRO A 17 -14.69 -2.21 12.41
CA PRO A 17 -14.80 -2.69 13.78
C PRO A 17 -15.01 -4.21 13.88
N ALA A 18 -14.55 -4.80 14.99
CA ALA A 18 -14.66 -6.23 15.23
C ALA A 18 -16.08 -6.66 15.67
N GLU A 19 -16.82 -5.80 16.37
CA GLU A 19 -18.18 -6.11 16.82
C GLU A 19 -19.14 -6.22 15.61
N PRO A 20 -19.98 -7.28 15.52
CA PRO A 20 -20.80 -7.53 14.33
C PRO A 20 -21.76 -6.40 13.95
N THR A 21 -22.40 -5.76 14.92
CA THR A 21 -23.40 -4.71 14.70
C THR A 21 -22.73 -3.44 14.17
N GLU A 22 -21.65 -2.99 14.82
CA GLU A 22 -20.81 -1.88 14.39
C GLU A 22 -20.23 -2.12 13.01
N ARG A 23 -19.75 -3.33 12.71
CA ARG A 23 -19.23 -3.70 11.40
C ARG A 23 -20.29 -3.60 10.31
N ALA A 24 -21.53 -4.03 10.60
CA ALA A 24 -22.63 -3.92 9.65
C ALA A 24 -22.95 -2.45 9.32
N ILE A 25 -22.93 -1.58 10.33
CA ILE A 25 -23.10 -0.13 10.16
C ILE A 25 -21.94 0.45 9.33
N ALA A 26 -20.70 0.13 9.69
CA ALA A 26 -19.50 0.61 8.99
C ALA A 26 -19.47 0.16 7.52
N ARG A 27 -19.85 -1.08 7.24
CA ARG A 27 -19.96 -1.61 5.87
C ARG A 27 -20.99 -0.84 5.05
N ARG A 28 -22.16 -0.56 5.64
CA ARG A 28 -23.20 0.25 4.98
C ARG A 28 -22.67 1.64 4.68
N LEU A 29 -22.07 2.34 5.64
CA LEU A 29 -21.50 3.67 5.43
C LEU A 29 -20.42 3.66 4.34
N TYR A 30 -19.44 2.75 4.44
CA TYR A 30 -18.35 2.63 3.48
C TYR A 30 -18.86 2.37 2.05
N SER A 31 -19.90 1.56 1.88
CA SER A 31 -20.48 1.28 0.56
C SER A 31 -21.02 2.52 -0.17
N HIS A 32 -21.40 3.56 0.57
CA HIS A 32 -21.89 4.82 -0.02
C HIS A 32 -20.75 5.77 -0.42
N VAL A 33 -19.55 5.64 0.17
CA VAL A 33 -18.46 6.62 0.02
C VAL A 33 -17.22 6.09 -0.69
N ARG A 34 -17.11 4.77 -0.93
CA ARG A 34 -15.88 4.16 -1.50
C ARG A 34 -15.63 4.37 -2.99
N GLY A 35 -16.62 4.91 -3.72
CA GLY A 35 -16.65 4.96 -5.19
C GLY A 35 -16.45 6.32 -5.86
N PRO A 36 -16.79 7.49 -5.25
CA PRO A 36 -16.52 8.80 -5.84
C PRO A 36 -15.04 9.02 -6.15
N ALA A 37 -14.76 9.94 -7.08
CA ALA A 37 -13.39 10.37 -7.34
C ALA A 37 -12.79 11.02 -6.09
N ASP A 38 -11.58 10.61 -5.73
CA ASP A 38 -10.88 11.20 -4.59
C ASP A 38 -10.46 12.63 -4.92
N HIS A 39 -10.82 13.56 -4.04
CA HIS A 39 -10.33 14.94 -4.07
C HIS A 39 -9.14 15.05 -3.12
N LEU A 40 -7.93 15.16 -3.67
CA LEU A 40 -6.68 15.28 -2.92
C LEU A 40 -6.13 16.71 -3.03
N PRO A 41 -6.57 17.65 -2.17
CA PRO A 41 -6.16 19.06 -2.24
C PRO A 41 -4.68 19.28 -1.85
N HIS A 42 -4.02 18.26 -1.32
CA HIS A 42 -2.62 18.31 -0.90
C HIS A 42 -1.93 16.98 -1.18
N GLY A 43 -0.76 17.03 -1.80
CA GLY A 43 0.06 15.88 -2.15
C GLY A 43 1.45 16.29 -2.65
N HIS A 44 2.39 15.35 -2.61
CA HIS A 44 3.79 15.58 -3.00
C HIS A 44 4.23 14.69 -4.18
N VAL A 45 3.30 14.30 -5.05
CA VAL A 45 3.65 13.59 -6.28
C VAL A 45 4.41 14.57 -7.18
N PRO A 46 5.61 14.21 -7.69
CA PRO A 46 6.34 15.06 -8.63
C PRO A 46 5.46 15.39 -9.85
N PRO A 47 5.25 16.67 -10.20
CA PRO A 47 4.34 17.06 -11.28
C PRO A 47 4.79 16.52 -12.64
N GLU A 48 6.10 16.31 -12.82
CA GLU A 48 6.68 15.76 -14.04
C GLU A 48 6.16 14.35 -14.33
N TRP A 49 5.86 13.56 -13.30
CA TRP A 49 5.33 12.20 -13.48
C TRP A 49 3.98 12.22 -14.19
N ILE A 50 3.13 13.20 -13.86
CA ILE A 50 1.82 13.37 -14.47
C ILE A 50 1.95 14.05 -15.85
N ALA A 51 2.82 15.04 -15.96
CA ALA A 51 2.99 15.82 -17.19
C ALA A 51 3.59 15.01 -18.34
N GLN A 52 4.48 14.06 -18.04
CA GLN A 52 5.22 13.30 -19.05
C GLN A 52 4.63 11.90 -19.31
N ASP A 53 3.85 11.35 -18.37
CA ASP A 53 3.21 10.03 -18.47
C ASP A 53 4.17 8.90 -18.93
N LEU A 54 5.42 8.97 -18.45
CA LEU A 54 6.42 7.97 -18.77
C LEU A 54 6.26 6.74 -17.85
N PRO A 55 6.46 5.52 -18.37
CA PRO A 55 6.40 4.32 -17.55
C PRO A 55 7.53 4.30 -16.53
N PHE A 56 7.25 3.79 -15.33
CA PHE A 56 8.30 3.44 -14.37
C PHE A 56 9.14 2.29 -14.93
N HIS A 57 10.46 2.40 -14.80
CA HIS A 57 11.41 1.42 -15.35
C HIS A 57 11.29 0.03 -14.70
N ASP A 58 11.14 -0.01 -13.38
CA ASP A 58 11.00 -1.23 -12.59
C ASP A 58 10.20 -0.94 -11.29
N PRO A 59 9.77 -1.99 -10.55
CA PRO A 59 9.01 -1.81 -9.33
C PRO A 59 9.74 -1.06 -8.22
N THR A 60 11.07 -1.20 -8.12
CA THR A 60 11.88 -0.54 -7.09
C THR A 60 11.98 0.97 -7.33
N SER A 61 11.87 1.40 -8.58
CA SER A 61 11.82 2.81 -8.99
C SER A 61 10.53 3.50 -8.53
N LEU A 62 9.43 2.77 -8.35
CA LEU A 62 8.14 3.28 -7.86
C LEU A 62 7.94 3.02 -6.35
N LEU A 63 8.29 1.82 -5.91
CA LEU A 63 8.15 1.33 -4.55
C LEU A 63 9.56 1.05 -4.02
N PRO A 64 10.22 2.06 -3.41
CA PRO A 64 11.56 1.88 -2.90
C PRO A 64 11.63 0.67 -1.98
N ALA A 65 12.69 -0.13 -2.12
CA ALA A 65 12.95 -1.22 -1.20
C ALA A 65 12.92 -0.68 0.24
N PRO A 66 12.37 -1.44 1.21
CA PRO A 66 12.40 -1.01 2.59
C PRO A 66 13.85 -0.70 2.96
N THR A 67 14.09 0.50 3.52
CA THR A 67 15.39 0.81 4.11
C THR A 67 15.55 -0.14 5.28
N THR A 68 16.26 -1.25 5.08
CA THR A 68 16.79 -1.99 6.22
C THR A 68 17.69 -1.01 6.96
N THR A 69 17.36 -0.75 8.23
CA THR A 69 18.20 0.02 9.14
C THR A 69 19.66 -0.39 8.93
N SER A 70 20.49 0.59 8.54
CA SER A 70 21.94 0.61 8.59
C SER A 70 22.62 -0.77 8.65
N ALA A 71 23.14 -1.22 7.51
CA ALA A 71 24.26 -2.13 7.47
C ALA A 71 25.42 -1.52 8.29
N GLY A 72 25.49 -1.88 9.57
CA GLY A 72 26.50 -1.36 10.50
C GLY A 72 26.85 -2.26 11.68
N CYS A 73 26.26 -3.45 11.81
CA CYS A 73 26.54 -4.33 12.96
C CYS A 73 27.35 -5.59 12.63
N CYS A 74 27.66 -5.89 11.36
CA CYS A 74 28.41 -7.09 11.03
C CYS A 74 29.37 -6.86 9.85
N THR A 75 30.52 -6.24 10.09
CA THR A 75 31.71 -6.54 9.32
C THR A 75 32.40 -7.75 9.94
N PRO A 76 32.62 -8.87 9.22
CA PRO A 76 33.55 -9.88 9.69
C PRO A 76 34.97 -9.30 9.61
N THR A 77 35.61 -9.17 10.78
CA THR A 77 37.05 -8.93 10.92
C THR A 77 37.82 -9.99 10.13
N ALA A 78 38.73 -9.54 9.28
CA ALA A 78 39.90 -10.33 8.87
C ALA A 78 41.05 -10.07 9.84
#